data_AF-A0A4U7CT48-F1
#
_entry.id   AF-A0A4U7CT48-F1
#
_cell.length_a   1.000
_cell.length_b   1.000
_cell.length_c   1.000
_cell.angle_alpha   90.00
_cell.angle_beta   90.00
_cell.angle_gamma   90.00
#
_symmetry.space_group_name_H-M   'P 1'
#
loop_
_entity.id
_entity.type
_entity.pdbx_description
1 polymer ?
#
loop_
_entity_poly.entity_id
_entity_poly.type
_entity_poly.pdbx_seq_one_letter_code
_entity_poly.pdbx_strand_id
1 'polypeptide(L)' 'MADVIPLKRRERRRRRSEGDTLCRAGRHKWEVVTDARFDVREGRLVTLLRCRRCGRERTEPR' A
#
# COMPACT_ATOMS: atom_id res chain seq x y z
N MET A 1 -5.75 -45.05 5.20
CA MET A 1 -5.25 -43.69 5.50
C MET A 1 -6.03 -42.72 4.64
N ALA A 2 -6.58 -41.66 5.21
CA ALA A 2 -7.36 -40.67 4.46
C ALA A 2 -6.43 -39.58 3.90
N ASP A 3 -6.55 -39.32 2.60
CA ASP A 3 -5.77 -38.29 1.92
C ASP A 3 -6.40 -36.91 2.20
N VAL A 4 -5.69 -36.08 2.97
CA VAL A 4 -6.16 -34.74 3.36
C VAL A 4 -5.86 -33.78 2.23
N ILE A 5 -6.86 -33.45 1.41
CA ILE A 5 -6.71 -32.51 0.31
C ILE A 5 -6.77 -31.05 0.84
N PRO A 6 -5.71 -30.24 0.66
CA PRO A 6 -5.71 -28.86 1.13
C PRO A 6 -6.67 -27.98 0.32
N LEU A 7 -7.45 -27.16 1.04
CA LEU A 7 -8.45 -26.27 0.46
C LEU A 7 -7.78 -25.05 -0.21
N LYS A 8 -7.48 -25.16 -1.51
CA LYS A 8 -6.84 -24.12 -2.37
C LYS A 8 -7.50 -22.73 -2.30
N ARG A 9 -8.73 -22.63 -1.79
CA ARG A 9 -9.46 -21.35 -1.61
C ARG A 9 -8.86 -20.48 -0.49
N ARG A 10 -8.33 -21.08 0.59
CA ARG A 10 -7.74 -20.34 1.72
C ARG A 10 -6.41 -19.70 1.33
N GLU A 11 -5.55 -20.43 0.63
CA GLU A 11 -4.24 -19.93 0.19
C GLU A 11 -4.36 -18.74 -0.77
N ARG A 12 -5.29 -18.82 -1.74
CA ARG A 12 -5.53 -17.71 -2.67
C ARG A 12 -6.03 -16.44 -1.96
N ARG A 13 -6.87 -16.59 -0.93
CA ARG A 13 -7.34 -15.45 -0.13
C ARG A 13 -6.21 -14.86 0.70
N ARG A 14 -5.37 -15.70 1.31
CA ARG A 14 -4.20 -15.26 2.09
C ARG A 14 -3.24 -14.45 1.22
N ARG A 15 -2.86 -14.96 0.04
CA ARG A 15 -2.00 -14.25 -0.93
C ARG A 15 -2.57 -12.91 -1.39
N ARG A 16 -3.89 -12.82 -1.60
CA ARG A 16 -4.55 -11.55 -1.96
C ARG A 16 -4.62 -10.54 -0.82
N SER A 17 -4.59 -11.01 0.42
CA SER A 17 -4.70 -10.15 1.61
C SER A 17 -3.36 -9.91 2.31
N GLU A 18 -2.30 -10.60 1.89
CA GLU A 18 -0.96 -10.46 2.47
C GLU A 18 -0.46 -9.03 2.27
N GLY A 19 -0.35 -8.29 3.38
CA GLY A 19 0.08 -6.90 3.41
C GLY A 19 -1.04 -5.85 3.28
N ASP A 20 -2.24 -6.25 2.87
CA ASP A 20 -3.30 -5.33 2.44
C ASP A 20 -4.40 -5.11 3.51
N THR A 21 -4.51 -6.01 4.48
CA THR A 21 -5.48 -5.91 5.61
C THR A 21 -5.29 -4.64 6.43
N LEU A 22 -4.05 -4.27 6.74
CA LEU A 22 -3.74 -3.07 7.52
C LEU A 22 -4.03 -1.78 6.74
N CYS A 23 -3.76 -1.79 5.43
CA CYS A 23 -4.02 -0.63 4.58
C CYS A 23 -5.52 -0.40 4.34
N ARG A 24 -6.32 -1.47 4.24
CA ARG A 24 -7.78 -1.35 4.16
C ARG A 24 -8.41 -0.78 5.43
N ALA A 25 -7.80 -1.01 6.59
CA ALA A 25 -8.20 -0.44 7.87
C ALA A 25 -7.71 1.01 8.09
N GLY A 26 -7.11 1.65 7.08
CA GLY A 26 -6.57 3.02 7.17
C GLY A 26 -5.18 3.14 7.80
N ARG A 27 -4.53 2.01 8.16
CA ARG A 27 -3.19 2.00 8.75
C ARG A 27 -2.12 1.86 7.66
N HIS A 28 -1.88 2.98 6.99
CA HIS A 28 -0.87 3.07 5.94
C HIS A 28 0.53 3.22 6.54
N LYS A 29 1.49 2.47 5.99
CA LYS A 29 2.92 2.71 6.22
C LYS A 29 3.41 3.68 5.14
N TRP A 30 3.34 4.97 5.44
CA TRP A 30 3.79 6.04 4.54
C TRP A 30 5.31 6.08 4.47
N GLU A 31 5.84 6.21 3.27
CA GLU A 31 7.26 6.38 2.97
C GLU A 31 7.40 7.66 2.12
N VAL A 32 8.37 8.50 2.44
CA VAL A 32 8.61 9.75 1.70
C VAL A 32 9.27 9.41 0.38
N VAL A 33 8.62 9.77 -0.71
CA VAL A 33 9.18 9.69 -2.05
C VAL A 33 9.92 10.99 -2.30
N THR A 34 11.25 10.92 -2.29
CA THR A 34 12.14 12.07 -2.48
C THR A 34 12.24 12.55 -3.92
N ASP A 35 11.66 11.80 -4.85
CA ASP A 35 11.70 11.99 -6.30
C ASP A 35 10.80 13.16 -6.75
N ALA A 36 9.59 13.25 -6.21
CA ALA A 36 8.62 14.29 -6.55
C ALA A 36 8.62 15.40 -5.49
N ARG A 37 9.37 16.47 -5.75
CA ARG A 37 9.47 17.63 -4.84
C ARG A 37 8.67 18.85 -5.27
N PHE A 38 8.23 18.95 -6.53
CA PHE A 38 7.59 20.15 -7.07
C PHE A 38 6.28 19.80 -7.76
N ASP A 39 5.17 20.36 -7.27
CA ASP A 39 3.86 20.22 -7.89
C ASP A 39 3.67 21.32 -8.94
N VAL A 40 3.63 20.94 -10.22
CA VAL A 40 3.49 21.87 -11.35
C VAL A 40 2.13 22.58 -11.34
N ARG A 41 1.09 21.96 -10.75
CA ARG A 41 -0.26 22.52 -10.73
C ARG A 41 -0.43 23.55 -9.63
N GLU A 42 0.18 23.32 -8.47
CA GLU A 42 0.16 24.26 -7.34
C GLU A 42 1.34 25.25 -7.33
N GLY A 43 2.35 25.03 -8.17
CA GLY A 43 3.53 25.92 -8.28
C GLY A 43 4.41 25.93 -7.04
N ARG A 44 4.35 24.89 -6.20
CA ARG A 44 5.03 24.82 -4.90
C ARG A 44 5.71 23.49 -4.67
N LEU A 45 6.65 23.49 -3.73
CA LEU A 45 7.30 22.27 -3.29
C LEU A 45 6.34 21.43 -2.44
N VAL A 46 6.13 20.18 -2.83
CA VAL A 46 5.28 19.22 -2.12
C VAL A 46 6.09 18.01 -1.71
N THR A 47 5.69 17.37 -0.61
CA THR A 47 6.25 16.09 -0.20
C THR A 47 5.26 14.99 -0.58
N LEU A 48 5.66 14.08 -1.48
CA LEU A 48 4.86 12.92 -1.83
C LEU A 48 5.15 11.78 -0.84
N LEU A 49 4.11 11.28 -0.20
CA LEU A 49 4.12 10.13 0.67
C LEU A 49 3.48 8.96 -0.06
N ARG A 50 4.20 7.86 -0.22
CA ARG A 50 3.68 6.64 -0.83
C ARG A 50 3.62 5.52 0.19
N CYS A 51 2.51 4.82 0.25
CA CYS A 51 2.38 3.68 1.13
C CYS A 51 3.16 2.49 0.55
N ARG A 52 4.15 1.98 1.28
CA ARG A 52 4.96 0.84 0.83
C ARG A 52 4.19 -0.48 0.67
N ARG A 53 3.01 -0.59 1.29
CA ARG A 53 2.18 -1.80 1.28
C ARG A 53 1.18 -1.82 0.13
N CYS A 54 0.37 -0.75 0.00
CA CYS A 54 -0.70 -0.68 -0.99
C CYS A 54 -0.41 0.28 -2.16
N GLY A 55 0.71 0.99 -2.13
CA GLY A 55 1.10 1.94 -3.18
C GLY A 55 0.30 3.25 -3.19
N ARG A 56 -0.64 3.44 -2.26
CA ARG A 56 -1.45 4.67 -2.17
C ARG A 56 -0.56 5.89 -1.95
N GLU A 57 -0.88 7.00 -2.60
CA GLU A 57 -0.10 8.23 -2.54
C GLU A 57 -0.87 9.33 -1.81
N ARG A 58 -0.14 10.17 -1.08
CA ARG A 58 -0.63 11.35 -0.37
C ARG A 58 0.38 12.47 -0.55
N THR A 59 -0.08 13.64 -0.94
CA THR A 59 0.76 14.84 -1.03
C THR A 59 0.50 15.72 0.18
N GLU A 60 1.58 16.19 0.82
CA GLU A 60 1.51 17.19 1.89
C GLU A 60 2.27 18.44 1.43
N PRO A 61 1.61 19.62 1.41
CA PRO A 61 2.27 20.88 1.13
C PRO A 61 3.16 21.28 2.30
N ARG A 62 4.34 21.83 2.00
CA ARG A 62 5.24 22.43 2.99
C ARG A 62 4.95 23.90 3.20
#